data_AF-A0A7K2VSU2-F1
#
_entry.id   AF-A0A7K2VSU2-F1
#
_cell.length_a   1.000
_cell.length_b   1.000
_cell.length_c   1.000
_cell.angle_alpha   90.00
_cell.angle_beta   90.00
_cell.angle_gamma   90.00
#
_symmetry.space_group_name_H-M   'P 1'
#
loop_
_entity.id
_entity.type
_entity.pdbx_description
1 polymer ?
#
loop_
_entity_poly.entity_id
_entity_poly.type
_entity_poly.pdbx_seq_one_letter_code
_entity_poly.pdbx_strand_id
1 'polypeptide(L)'
;MNRRLTARLTRLEDATPKPTDGPWCAHHGPACGMGTVALPEVYTLVVRARQRLGMPAPPLDQHREMTPAERRQWDAEVGEALAAARAHNEQLEAELRTP
;
A
#
# COMPACT_ATOMS: atom_id res chain seq x y z
N MET A 1 3.00 -36.98 5.39
CA MET A 1 2.29 -35.85 4.75
C MET A 1 2.88 -35.61 3.37
N ASN A 2 2.04 -35.50 2.34
CA ASN A 2 2.45 -35.52 0.94
C ASN A 2 2.90 -34.11 0.50
N ARG A 3 4.20 -33.91 0.22
CA ARG A 3 4.82 -32.59 -0.06
C ARG A 3 4.08 -31.75 -1.11
N ARG A 4 3.45 -32.40 -2.10
CA ARG A 4 2.65 -31.73 -3.15
C ARG A 4 1.34 -31.14 -2.63
N LEU A 5 0.73 -31.78 -1.63
CA LEU A 5 -0.49 -31.30 -0.98
C LEU A 5 -0.20 -30.09 -0.09
N THR A 6 0.93 -30.11 0.63
CA THR A 6 1.42 -28.98 1.42
C THR A 6 1.67 -27.76 0.55
N ALA A 7 2.40 -27.90 -0.57
CA ALA A 7 2.67 -26.78 -1.47
C ALA A 7 1.40 -26.19 -2.12
N ARG A 8 0.38 -27.02 -2.37
CA ARG A 8 -0.90 -26.57 -2.90
C ARG A 8 -1.73 -25.84 -1.84
N LEU A 9 -1.71 -26.31 -0.60
CA LEU A 9 -2.38 -25.66 0.53
C LEU A 9 -1.74 -24.30 0.84
N THR A 10 -0.41 -24.21 0.88
CA THR A 10 0.29 -22.93 1.10
C THR A 10 -0.06 -21.90 0.02
N ARG A 11 -0.11 -22.29 -1.26
CA ARG A 11 -0.54 -21.38 -2.34
C ARG A 11 -2.00 -20.94 -2.21
N LEU A 12 -2.87 -21.79 -1.68
CA LEU A 12 -4.27 -21.44 -1.44
C LEU A 12 -4.40 -20.50 -0.22
N GLU A 13 -3.63 -20.74 0.83
CA GLU A 13 -3.57 -19.87 2.01
C GLU A 13 -2.99 -18.48 1.68
N ASP A 14 -1.97 -18.40 0.83
CA ASP A 14 -1.41 -17.13 0.35
C ASP A 14 -2.37 -16.39 -0.61
N ALA A 15 -3.21 -17.12 -1.34
CA ALA A 15 -4.20 -16.55 -2.24
C ALA A 15 -5.53 -16.18 -1.54
N THR A 16 -5.74 -16.63 -0.30
CA THR A 16 -6.97 -16.36 0.45
C THR A 16 -6.82 -15.01 1.18
N PRO A 17 -7.72 -14.03 0.94
CA PRO A 17 -7.71 -12.77 1.69
C PRO A 17 -7.81 -13.07 3.20
N LYS A 18 -6.81 -12.63 3.97
CA LYS A 18 -6.80 -12.88 5.42
C LYS A 18 -7.82 -11.94 6.09
N PRO A 19 -8.68 -12.45 7.00
CA PRO A 19 -9.74 -11.65 7.66
C PRO A 19 -9.25 -10.47 8.50
N THR A 20 -7.94 -10.36 8.75
CA THR A 20 -7.33 -9.30 9.55
C THR A 20 -7.15 -7.99 8.79
N ASP A 21 -7.36 -7.98 7.48
CA ASP A 21 -7.33 -6.74 6.72
C ASP A 21 -8.74 -6.16 6.67
N GLY A 22 -9.01 -5.16 7.52
CA GLY A 22 -10.21 -4.35 7.37
C GLY A 22 -10.35 -3.80 5.94
N PRO A 23 -11.54 -3.33 5.55
CA PRO A 23 -11.76 -2.76 4.22
C PRO A 23 -10.75 -1.64 3.95
N TRP A 24 -10.10 -1.67 2.79
CA TRP A 24 -9.16 -0.62 2.37
C TRP A 24 -9.87 0.36 1.46
N CYS A 25 -9.52 1.63 1.60
CA CYS A 25 -10.11 2.68 0.77
C CYS A 25 -9.39 2.76 -0.57
N ALA A 26 -10.12 2.69 -1.69
CA ALA A 26 -9.55 2.77 -3.02
C ALA A 26 -8.86 4.11 -3.34
N HIS A 27 -9.19 5.18 -2.62
CA HIS A 27 -8.60 6.50 -2.82
C HIS A 27 -7.39 6.77 -1.93
N HIS A 28 -7.38 6.17 -0.73
CA HIS A 28 -6.49 6.57 0.36
C HIS A 28 -5.73 5.40 0.98
N GLY A 29 -5.92 4.19 0.45
CA GLY A 29 -5.28 2.97 0.91
C GLY A 29 -5.71 2.54 2.32
N PRO A 30 -4.86 1.76 3.02
CA PRO A 30 -5.17 1.22 4.35
C PRO A 30 -5.24 2.28 5.46
N ALA A 31 -4.45 3.36 5.35
CA ALA A 31 -4.35 4.40 6.39
C ALA A 31 -5.66 5.18 6.60
N CYS A 32 -6.60 5.07 5.66
CA CYS A 32 -7.88 5.76 5.70
C CYS A 32 -8.86 5.17 6.71
N GLY A 33 -8.74 3.88 7.04
CA GLY A 33 -9.74 3.18 7.87
C GLY A 33 -11.17 3.38 7.37
N MET A 34 -11.39 3.52 6.06
CA MET A 34 -12.70 3.84 5.47
C MET A 34 -13.37 5.10 6.04
N GLY A 35 -12.59 6.14 6.36
CA GLY A 35 -13.11 7.42 6.88
C GLY A 35 -13.41 7.40 8.38
N THR A 36 -13.13 6.30 9.07
CA THR A 36 -13.27 6.20 10.53
C THR A 36 -12.11 6.83 11.30
N VAL A 37 -11.00 7.12 10.61
CA VAL A 37 -9.81 7.78 11.16
C VAL A 37 -9.45 9.00 10.32
N ALA A 38 -8.93 10.02 10.99
CA ALA A 38 -8.37 11.17 10.29
C ALA A 38 -7.15 10.75 9.47
N LEU A 39 -7.09 11.19 8.22
CA LEU A 39 -5.90 10.99 7.39
C LEU A 39 -4.70 11.75 7.99
N PRO A 40 -3.46 11.24 7.83
CA PRO A 40 -2.27 11.95 8.26
C PRO A 40 -2.22 13.37 7.66
N GLU A 41 -1.84 14.37 8.47
CA GLU A 41 -1.85 15.77 8.04
C GLU A 41 -1.02 15.98 6.77
N VAL A 42 0.19 15.43 6.71
CA VAL A 42 1.07 15.52 5.54
C VAL A 42 0.41 14.99 4.26
N TYR A 43 -0.39 13.93 4.37
CA TYR A 43 -1.14 13.38 3.25
C TYR A 43 -2.17 14.39 2.73
N THR A 44 -2.95 14.98 3.64
CA THR A 44 -3.98 15.98 3.27
C THR A 44 -3.36 17.22 2.64
N LEU A 45 -2.19 17.67 3.11
CA LEU A 45 -1.47 18.81 2.55
C LEU A 45 -1.00 18.53 1.12
N VAL A 46 -0.43 17.35 0.87
CA VAL A 46 0.00 16.94 -0.48
C VAL A 46 -1.17 16.86 -1.45
N VAL A 47 -2.28 16.24 -1.04
CA VAL A 47 -3.49 16.15 -1.89
C VAL A 47 -4.04 17.54 -2.22
N ARG A 48 -4.18 18.42 -1.22
CA ARG A 48 -4.64 19.80 -1.42
C ARG A 48 -3.71 20.60 -2.34
N ALA A 49 -2.40 20.43 -2.21
CA ALA A 49 -1.43 21.08 -3.08
C ALA A 49 -1.60 20.61 -4.54
N ARG A 50 -1.73 19.30 -4.78
CA ARG A 50 -1.99 18.74 -6.12
C ARG A 50 -3.29 19.27 -6.72
N GLN A 51 -4.37 19.29 -5.95
CA GLN A 51 -5.66 19.84 -6.39
C GLN A 51 -5.55 21.31 -6.79
N ARG A 52 -4.87 22.14 -5.98
CA ARG A 52 -4.63 23.57 -6.30
C ARG A 52 -3.83 23.79 -7.58
N LEU A 53 -2.94 22.85 -7.90
CA LEU A 53 -2.13 22.86 -9.12
C LEU A 53 -2.86 22.22 -10.32
N GLY A 54 -4.12 21.81 -10.17
CA GLY A 54 -4.87 21.12 -11.22
C GLY A 54 -4.32 19.72 -11.55
N MET A 55 -3.49 19.16 -10.67
CA MET A 55 -2.93 17.82 -10.85
C MET A 55 -3.92 16.76 -10.39
N PRO A 56 -3.88 15.55 -10.99
CA PRO A 56 -4.68 14.42 -10.52
C PRO A 56 -4.38 14.14 -9.03
N ALA A 57 -5.42 14.07 -8.21
CA ALA A 57 -5.34 13.74 -6.80
C ALA A 57 -6.63 13.04 -6.34
N PRO A 58 -6.57 12.16 -5.33
CA PRO A 58 -7.77 11.53 -4.80
C PRO A 58 -8.68 12.56 -4.10
N PRO A 59 -10.01 12.33 -4.09
CA PRO A 59 -10.96 13.11 -3.30
C PRO A 59 -10.80 12.80 -1.81
N LEU A 60 -10.66 13.81 -0.95
CA LEU A 60 -10.36 13.61 0.49
C LEU A 60 -11.54 13.07 1.32
N ASP A 61 -12.77 13.30 0.87
CA ASP A 61 -14.03 13.04 1.58
C ASP A 61 -14.82 11.86 0.99
N GLN A 62 -14.31 11.23 -0.07
CA GLN A 62 -14.95 10.09 -0.70
C GLN A 62 -14.24 8.79 -0.29
N HIS A 63 -15.06 7.78 0.00
CA HIS A 63 -14.59 6.48 0.44
C HIS A 63 -15.30 5.40 -0.37
N ARG A 64 -14.50 4.51 -0.94
CA ARG A 64 -14.97 3.32 -1.63
C ARG A 64 -14.07 2.17 -1.24
N GLU A 65 -14.67 1.02 -0.96
CA GLU A 65 -13.91 -0.18 -0.68
C GLU A 65 -13.15 -0.63 -1.93
N MET A 66 -11.88 -0.96 -1.76
CA MET A 66 -11.06 -1.57 -2.80
C MET A 66 -11.61 -2.94 -3.17
N THR A 67 -11.69 -3.22 -4.46
CA THR A 67 -11.92 -4.58 -4.96
C THR A 67 -10.69 -5.45 -4.68
N PRO A 68 -10.84 -6.80 -4.69
CA PRO A 68 -9.70 -7.69 -4.53
C PRO A 68 -8.61 -7.52 -5.61
N ALA A 69 -8.98 -7.10 -6.82
CA ALA A 69 -8.02 -6.84 -7.89
C ALA A 69 -7.20 -5.58 -7.61
N GLU A 70 -7.86 -4.49 -7.19
CA GLU A 70 -7.20 -3.24 -6.81
C GLU A 70 -6.27 -3.43 -5.62
N ARG A 71 -6.69 -4.24 -4.63
CA ARG A 71 -5.83 -4.57 -3.49
C ARG A 71 -4.55 -5.27 -3.91
N ARG A 72 -4.64 -6.30 -4.78
CA ARG A 72 -3.45 -6.98 -5.31
C ARG A 72 -2.53 -6.05 -6.08
N GLN A 73 -3.10 -5.13 -6.86
CA GLN A 73 -2.32 -4.13 -7.57
C GLN A 73 -1.61 -3.18 -6.59
N TRP A 74 -2.32 -2.69 -5.58
CA TRP A 74 -1.76 -1.84 -4.54
C TRP A 74 -0.60 -2.51 -3.80
N ASP A 75 -0.77 -3.77 -3.39
CA ASP A 75 0.28 -4.53 -2.71
C ASP A 75 1.52 -4.69 -3.60
N ALA A 76 1.34 -4.93 -4.90
CA ALA A 76 2.45 -5.00 -5.86
C ALA A 76 3.17 -3.65 -6.00
N GLU A 77 2.43 -2.56 -6.25
CA GLU A 77 2.98 -1.22 -6.45
C GLU A 77 3.73 -0.72 -5.20
N VAL A 78 3.13 -0.89 -4.01
CA VAL A 78 3.76 -0.50 -2.75
C VAL A 78 4.96 -1.40 -2.44
N GLY A 79 4.87 -2.69 -2.73
CA GLY A 79 5.99 -3.63 -2.57
C GLY A 79 7.21 -3.24 -3.41
N GLU A 80 6.99 -2.90 -4.68
CA GLU A 80 8.03 -2.42 -5.59
C GLU A 80 8.63 -1.09 -5.12
N ALA A 81 7.79 -0.11 -4.76
CA ALA A 81 8.24 1.18 -4.26
C ALA A 81 9.06 1.05 -2.97
N LEU A 82 8.63 0.19 -2.05
CA LEU A 82 9.34 -0.04 -0.78
C LEU A 82 10.68 -0.75 -1.02
N ALA A 83 10.74 -1.72 -1.95
CA ALA A 83 11.98 -2.39 -2.31
C ALA A 83 12.98 -1.40 -2.94
N ALA A 84 12.52 -0.53 -3.85
CA ALA A 84 13.34 0.50 -4.46
C ALA A 84 13.84 1.52 -3.41
N ALA A 85 12.98 1.97 -2.50
CA ALA A 85 13.37 2.88 -1.42
C ALA A 85 14.40 2.25 -0.47
N ARG A 86 14.25 0.96 -0.14
CA ARG A 86 15.24 0.23 0.67
C ARG A 86 16.59 0.15 -0.02
N ALA A 87 16.62 -0.25 -1.29
CA ALA A 87 17.86 -0.33 -2.06
C ALA A 87 18.56 1.04 -2.17
N HIS A 88 17.80 2.12 -2.37
CA HIS A 88 18.32 3.47 -2.38
C HIS A 88 18.91 3.88 -1.02
N ASN A 89 18.19 3.59 0.07
CA ASN A 89 18.69 3.88 1.42
C ASN A 89 19.95 3.08 1.75
N GLU A 90 20.02 1.81 1.37
CA GLU A 90 21.21 0.96 1.56
C GLU A 90 22.43 1.53 0.82
N GLN A 91 22.23 2.04 -0.40
CA GLN A 91 23.29 2.73 -1.15
C GLN A 91 23.75 4.00 -0.42
N LEU A 92 22.81 4.88 -0.02
CA LEU A 92 23.14 6.11 0.69
C LEU A 92 23.85 5.84 2.02
N GLU A 93 23.41 4.82 2.77
CA GLU A 93 24.08 4.40 4.00
C GLU A 93 25.51 3.91 3.74
N ALA A 94 25.76 3.19 2.64
CA ALA A 94 27.10 2.75 2.27
C ALA A 94 28.02 3.93 1.90
N GLU A 95 27.49 4.91 1.15
CA GLU A 95 28.19 6.15 0.80
C GLU A 95 28.57 6.94 2.05
N LEU A 96 27.64 7.08 3.01
CA LEU A 96 27.88 7.78 4.27
C LEU A 96 28.84 7.06 5.23
N ARG A 97 28.99 5.74 5.10
CA ARG A 97 29.90 4.93 5.93
C ARG A 97 31.33 4.87 5.38
N THR A 98 31.54 5.31 4.15
CA THR A 98 32.87 5.36 3.54
C THR A 98 33.51 6.71 3.89
N PRO A 99 34.58 6.75 4.69
CA PRO A 99 35.20 7.99 5.19
C PRO A 99 35.84 8.84 4.09
#